data_AF-A0A1J7IH72-F1
#
_entry.id   AF-A0A1J7IH72-F1
#
_cell.length_a   1.000
_cell.length_b   1.000
_cell.length_c   1.000
_cell.angle_alpha   90.00
_cell.angle_beta   90.00
_cell.angle_gamma   90.00
#
_symmetry.space_group_name_H-M   'P 1'
#
loop_
_entity.id
_entity.type
_entity.pdbx_description
1 polymer ?
#
loop_
_entity_poly.entity_id
_entity_poly.type
_entity_poly.pdbx_seq_one_letter_code
_entity_poly.pdbx_strand_id
1 'polypeptide(L)'
;MASAHDPARCTVGWIAPMPLELTAAVGMLEEHTTHSVPEDDTLYRIGRIGGHYVVMAVCPRIGTHPAATLLANMRRSFPNIQHVLVVGIAGAVPCYGVDLQEQITLGDVVVSIPQRGKGGVVHYEFGAWETENRLSVSEHTLHPSDALLTAVNNVRSDHDMLEGSRISQYLRELRGRLNARVRPKFEDPGDEHDHLFDKSALTWTVGDSVTDFVT
;
A
#
# COMPACT_ATOMS: atom_id res chain seq x y z
N MET A 1 -26.24 -20.37 9.07
CA MET A 1 -25.22 -19.96 8.07
C MET A 1 -24.69 -18.61 8.51
N ALA A 2 -23.39 -18.48 8.75
CA ALA A 2 -22.79 -17.19 9.15
C ALA A 2 -22.84 -16.22 7.97
N SER A 3 -23.18 -14.96 8.24
CA SER A 3 -23.28 -13.89 7.22
C SER A 3 -21.95 -13.71 6.47
N ALA A 4 -22.03 -13.33 5.19
CA ALA A 4 -20.85 -12.94 4.40
C ALA A 4 -20.08 -11.75 5.02
N HIS A 5 -20.70 -11.04 5.97
CA HIS A 5 -20.15 -9.86 6.62
C HIS A 5 -19.81 -10.07 8.10
N ASP A 6 -19.62 -11.33 8.51
CA ASP A 6 -19.21 -11.67 9.87
C ASP A 6 -17.77 -11.19 10.14
N PRO A 7 -17.55 -10.26 11.11
CA PRO A 7 -16.22 -9.80 11.49
C PRO A 7 -15.24 -10.93 11.81
N ALA A 8 -15.73 -12.05 12.36
CA ALA A 8 -14.88 -13.19 12.69
C ALA A 8 -14.26 -13.87 11.47
N ARG A 9 -14.74 -13.59 10.25
CA ARG A 9 -14.18 -14.16 9.02
C ARG A 9 -13.03 -13.34 8.46
N CYS A 10 -12.85 -12.10 8.90
CA CYS A 10 -11.81 -11.21 8.39
C CYS A 10 -10.43 -11.72 8.76
N THR A 11 -9.61 -12.01 7.75
CA THR A 11 -8.23 -12.48 7.91
C THR A 11 -7.19 -11.50 7.40
N VAL A 12 -7.60 -10.52 6.59
CA VAL A 12 -6.74 -9.48 6.03
C VAL A 12 -7.25 -8.12 6.45
N GLY A 13 -6.39 -7.31 7.08
CA GLY A 13 -6.62 -5.89 7.29
C GLY A 13 -6.04 -5.07 6.14
N TRP A 14 -6.70 -3.98 5.79
CA TRP A 14 -6.24 -2.97 4.83
C TRP A 14 -6.38 -1.59 5.46
N ILE A 15 -5.27 -0.89 5.62
CA ILE A 15 -5.26 0.49 6.08
C ILE A 15 -5.04 1.39 4.86
N ALA A 16 -6.01 2.28 4.61
CA ALA A 16 -5.91 3.33 3.61
C ALA A 16 -5.55 4.65 4.32
N PRO A 17 -4.41 5.27 4.03
CA PRO A 17 -4.01 6.54 4.65
C PRO A 17 -5.02 7.70 4.46
N MET A 18 -5.73 7.75 3.32
CA MET A 18 -6.60 8.85 2.92
C MET A 18 -7.97 8.40 2.40
N PRO A 19 -9.00 9.27 2.44
CA PRO A 19 -10.33 8.97 1.93
C PRO A 19 -10.38 8.59 0.44
N LEU A 20 -9.50 9.18 -0.38
CA LEU A 20 -9.40 8.85 -1.81
C LEU A 20 -8.95 7.40 -2.01
N GLU A 21 -7.98 6.96 -1.21
CA GLU A 21 -7.42 5.60 -1.26
C GLU A 21 -8.44 4.58 -0.72
N LEU A 22 -9.16 4.92 0.36
CA LEU A 22 -10.25 4.07 0.86
C LEU A 22 -11.36 3.93 -0.20
N THR A 23 -11.65 5.00 -0.95
CA THR A 23 -12.65 4.95 -2.03
C THR A 23 -12.23 3.95 -3.11
N ALA A 24 -10.96 3.95 -3.52
CA ALA A 24 -10.42 2.94 -4.43
C ALA A 24 -10.51 1.53 -3.82
N ALA A 25 -10.05 1.36 -2.58
CA ALA A 25 -10.03 0.07 -1.90
C ALA A 25 -11.43 -0.55 -1.79
N VAL A 26 -12.42 0.24 -1.35
CA VAL A 26 -13.83 -0.21 -1.27
C VAL A 26 -14.39 -0.53 -2.65
N GLY A 27 -14.03 0.23 -3.68
CA GLY A 27 -14.45 -0.05 -5.05
C GLY A 27 -13.93 -1.38 -5.58
N MET A 28 -12.83 -1.92 -5.04
CA MET A 28 -12.31 -3.25 -5.40
C MET A 28 -13.07 -4.40 -4.74
N LEU A 29 -13.81 -4.17 -3.65
CA LEU A 29 -14.60 -5.21 -2.96
C LEU A 29 -15.72 -5.75 -3.85
N GLU A 30 -15.86 -7.07 -3.91
CA GLU A 30 -16.94 -7.75 -4.65
C GLU A 30 -18.30 -7.53 -3.97
N GLU A 31 -18.30 -7.60 -2.64
CA GLU A 31 -19.43 -7.31 -1.74
C GLU A 31 -18.86 -6.57 -0.52
N HIS A 32 -19.61 -5.63 0.04
CA HIS A 32 -19.17 -4.92 1.24
C HIS A 32 -20.30 -4.39 2.11
N THR A 33 -20.01 -4.26 3.41
CA THR A 33 -20.86 -3.56 4.37
C THR A 33 -20.04 -2.61 5.24
N THR A 34 -20.74 -1.78 5.99
CA THR A 34 -20.18 -0.95 7.04
C THR A 34 -20.31 -1.64 8.39
N HIS A 35 -19.22 -1.66 9.16
CA HIS A 35 -19.22 -2.19 10.51
C HIS A 35 -18.67 -1.13 11.47
N SER A 36 -19.49 -0.70 12.42
CA SER A 36 -19.09 0.26 13.45
C SER A 36 -18.69 -0.53 14.69
N VAL A 37 -17.52 -0.21 15.26
CA VAL A 37 -17.08 -0.76 16.53
C VAL A 37 -17.12 0.36 17.56
N PRO A 38 -18.14 0.41 18.45
CA PRO A 38 -18.28 1.48 19.43
C PRO A 38 -17.08 1.66 20.36
N GLU A 39 -16.34 0.58 20.64
CA GLU A 39 -15.23 0.58 21.58
C GLU A 39 -13.97 1.29 21.07
N ASP A 40 -13.83 1.46 19.74
CA ASP A 40 -12.65 2.08 19.11
C ASP A 40 -12.99 3.29 18.21
N ASP A 41 -14.27 3.72 18.21
CA ASP A 41 -14.83 4.82 17.40
C ASP A 41 -14.48 4.73 15.90
N THR A 42 -14.16 3.54 15.40
CA THR A 42 -13.74 3.33 14.02
C THR A 42 -14.86 2.72 13.19
N LEU A 43 -15.06 3.30 12.00
CA LEU A 43 -15.98 2.79 11.00
C LEU A 43 -15.22 1.96 9.98
N TYR A 44 -15.41 0.64 10.05
CA TYR A 44 -14.77 -0.30 9.15
C TYR A 44 -15.63 -0.57 7.91
N ARG A 45 -14.96 -0.96 6.83
CA ARG A 45 -15.57 -1.55 5.63
C ARG A 45 -15.16 -3.01 5.58
N ILE A 46 -16.13 -3.92 5.64
CA ILE A 46 -15.89 -5.35 5.56
C ILE A 46 -16.38 -5.85 4.22
N GLY A 47 -15.58 -6.66 3.53
CA GLY A 47 -15.97 -7.25 2.27
C GLY A 47 -15.09 -8.40 1.84
N ARG A 48 -15.16 -8.74 0.55
CA ARG A 48 -14.43 -9.86 -0.03
C ARG A 48 -13.67 -9.45 -1.29
N ILE A 49 -12.44 -9.97 -1.42
CA ILE A 49 -11.61 -9.93 -2.63
C ILE A 49 -11.15 -11.35 -2.90
N GLY A 50 -11.65 -11.96 -3.98
CA GLY A 50 -11.41 -13.37 -4.27
C GLY A 50 -11.82 -14.26 -3.09
N GLY A 51 -10.91 -15.10 -2.62
CA GLY A 51 -11.13 -15.99 -1.47
C GLY A 51 -10.94 -15.35 -0.09
N HIS A 52 -10.59 -14.06 0.00
CA HIS A 52 -10.18 -13.41 1.24
C HIS A 52 -11.23 -12.44 1.77
N TYR A 53 -11.53 -12.53 3.07
CA TYR A 53 -12.35 -11.57 3.78
C TYR A 53 -11.46 -10.45 4.31
N VAL A 54 -11.75 -9.23 3.85
CA VAL A 54 -10.93 -8.05 4.08
C VAL A 54 -11.71 -7.06 4.94
N VAL A 55 -11.04 -6.54 5.96
CA VAL A 55 -11.50 -5.38 6.72
C VAL A 55 -10.63 -4.18 6.38
N MET A 56 -11.27 -3.09 5.97
CA MET A 56 -10.62 -1.85 5.55
C MET A 56 -10.99 -0.72 6.49
N ALA A 57 -10.04 0.16 6.77
CA ALA A 57 -10.30 1.41 7.46
C ALA A 57 -9.42 2.53 6.92
N VAL A 58 -9.86 3.77 7.14
CA VAL A 58 -9.13 4.98 6.79
C VAL A 58 -8.57 5.64 8.05
N CYS A 59 -7.35 6.15 7.97
CA CYS A 59 -6.76 6.91 9.07
C CYS A 59 -7.52 8.23 9.30
N PRO A 60 -7.66 8.69 10.57
CA PRO A 60 -8.31 9.97 10.86
C PRO A 60 -7.49 11.17 10.35
N ARG A 61 -6.15 11.01 10.27
CA ARG A 61 -5.20 11.93 9.63
C ARG A 61 -4.04 11.11 9.07
N ILE A 62 -3.36 11.65 8.06
CA ILE A 62 -2.16 11.04 7.48
C ILE A 62 -1.05 10.97 8.54
N GLY A 63 -0.30 9.87 8.53
CA GLY A 63 0.90 9.69 9.34
C GLY A 63 0.99 8.32 10.02
N THR A 64 2.20 7.97 10.43
CA THR A 64 2.54 6.68 11.05
C THR A 64 1.83 6.45 12.38
N HIS A 65 1.73 7.48 13.22
CA HIS A 65 1.09 7.35 14.53
C HIS A 65 -0.42 7.06 14.43
N PRO A 66 -1.24 7.84 13.68
CA PRO A 66 -2.64 7.48 13.43
C PRO A 66 -2.82 6.07 12.82
N ALA A 67 -1.96 5.67 11.88
CA ALA A 67 -2.01 4.35 11.28
C ALA A 67 -1.72 3.22 12.29
N ALA A 68 -0.74 3.42 13.19
CA ALA A 68 -0.42 2.48 14.25
C ALA A 68 -1.56 2.34 15.27
N THR A 69 -2.19 3.44 15.68
CA THR A 69 -3.38 3.41 16.54
C THR A 69 -4.53 2.67 15.87
N LEU A 70 -4.79 2.96 14.60
CA LEU A 70 -5.83 2.28 13.82
C LEU A 70 -5.55 0.78 13.70
N LEU A 71 -4.30 0.38 13.44
CA LEU A 71 -3.89 -1.02 13.39
C LEU A 71 -4.13 -1.73 14.73
N ALA A 72 -3.77 -1.10 15.85
CA ALA A 72 -3.96 -1.67 17.17
C ALA A 72 -5.45 -1.91 17.47
N ASN A 73 -6.30 -0.93 17.15
CA ASN A 73 -7.75 -1.05 17.26
C ASN A 73 -8.30 -2.14 16.35
N MET A 74 -7.91 -2.15 15.08
CA MET A 74 -8.33 -3.14 14.09
C MET A 74 -7.99 -4.57 14.55
N ARG A 75 -6.78 -4.80 15.07
CA ARG A 75 -6.39 -6.13 15.61
C ARG A 75 -7.21 -6.55 16.83
N ARG A 76 -7.58 -5.60 17.69
CA ARG A 76 -8.41 -5.86 18.86
C ARG A 76 -9.84 -6.22 18.45
N SER A 77 -10.39 -5.50 17.47
CA SER A 77 -11.77 -5.63 17.01
C SER A 77 -11.96 -6.84 16.08
N PHE A 78 -10.90 -7.26 15.38
CA PHE A 78 -10.90 -8.38 14.44
C PHE A 78 -9.78 -9.38 14.78
N PRO A 79 -9.98 -10.26 15.77
CA PRO A 79 -8.92 -11.11 16.32
C PRO A 79 -8.38 -12.17 15.35
N ASN A 80 -9.09 -12.45 14.26
CA ASN A 80 -8.70 -13.44 13.25
C ASN A 80 -7.85 -12.87 12.11
N ILE A 81 -7.53 -11.56 12.14
CA ILE A 81 -6.58 -10.96 11.20
C ILE A 81 -5.21 -11.62 11.34
N GLN A 82 -4.71 -12.15 10.23
CA GLN A 82 -3.39 -12.74 10.10
C GLN A 82 -2.39 -11.76 9.48
N HIS A 83 -2.86 -10.96 8.53
CA HIS A 83 -2.03 -10.01 7.79
C HIS A 83 -2.70 -8.64 7.73
N VAL A 84 -1.91 -7.57 7.78
CA VAL A 84 -2.40 -6.21 7.53
C VAL A 84 -1.53 -5.56 6.48
N LEU A 85 -2.16 -4.96 5.49
CA LEU A 85 -1.52 -4.20 4.43
C LEU A 85 -1.81 -2.72 4.64
N VAL A 86 -0.81 -1.87 4.45
CA VAL A 86 -1.01 -0.43 4.25
C VAL A 86 -0.90 -0.19 2.76
N VAL A 87 -1.95 0.33 2.14
CA VAL A 87 -1.99 0.54 0.70
C VAL A 87 -2.47 1.97 0.43
N GLY A 88 -1.65 2.71 -0.30
CA GLY A 88 -1.89 4.11 -0.63
C GLY A 88 -1.03 4.55 -1.80
N ILE A 89 -1.15 5.82 -2.16
CA ILE A 89 -0.30 6.47 -3.17
C ILE A 89 1.01 6.90 -2.51
N ALA A 90 2.11 6.90 -3.27
CA ALA A 90 3.42 7.32 -2.79
C ALA A 90 4.17 8.09 -3.88
N GLY A 91 5.11 8.93 -3.47
CA GLY A 91 6.10 9.51 -4.37
C GLY A 91 7.25 8.53 -4.61
N ALA A 92 7.87 8.62 -5.79
CA ALA A 92 9.00 7.78 -6.15
C ALA A 92 10.19 8.60 -6.63
N VAL A 93 11.39 8.10 -6.34
CA VAL A 93 12.62 8.54 -6.99
C VAL A 93 12.71 7.84 -8.34
N PRO A 94 12.73 8.56 -9.49
CA PRO A 94 12.54 7.94 -10.80
C PRO A 94 13.61 6.92 -11.22
N CYS A 95 14.79 6.95 -10.62
CA CYS A 95 15.88 6.03 -10.94
C CYS A 95 16.44 5.39 -9.68
N TYR A 96 16.60 4.07 -9.72
CA TYR A 96 17.02 3.28 -8.57
C TYR A 96 17.88 2.07 -8.99
N GLY A 97 18.35 1.31 -8.00
CA GLY A 97 19.09 0.06 -8.22
C GLY A 97 20.58 0.28 -8.50
N VAL A 98 21.25 -0.75 -9.03
CA VAL A 98 22.68 -0.69 -9.38
C VAL A 98 22.86 0.30 -10.54
N ASP A 99 23.76 1.26 -10.38
CA ASP A 99 24.07 2.29 -11.37
C ASP A 99 22.86 3.12 -11.86
N LEU A 100 21.79 3.21 -11.04
CA LEU A 100 20.56 3.96 -11.32
C LEU A 100 19.87 3.57 -12.64
N GLN A 101 19.97 2.30 -13.03
CA GLN A 101 19.44 1.79 -14.29
C GLN A 101 17.97 1.39 -14.22
N GLU A 102 17.45 1.10 -13.03
CA GLU A 102 16.03 0.76 -12.85
C GLU A 102 15.20 2.03 -12.76
N GLN A 103 13.97 1.98 -13.27
CA GLN A 103 13.09 3.16 -13.33
C GLN A 103 11.74 2.87 -12.69
N ILE A 104 11.23 3.84 -11.95
CA ILE A 104 9.84 3.88 -11.47
C ILE A 104 9.15 5.04 -12.17
N THR A 105 7.96 4.77 -12.68
CA THR A 105 7.13 5.71 -13.42
C THR A 105 5.75 5.84 -12.78
N LEU A 106 4.99 6.85 -13.19
CA LEU A 106 3.64 7.05 -12.69
C LEU A 106 2.76 5.84 -13.09
N GLY A 107 2.00 5.33 -12.12
CA GLY A 107 1.14 4.16 -12.30
C GLY A 107 1.78 2.83 -11.90
N ASP A 108 3.09 2.78 -11.63
CA ASP A 108 3.74 1.56 -11.14
C ASP A 108 3.21 1.17 -9.74
N VAL A 109 2.94 -0.11 -9.57
CA VAL A 109 2.54 -0.70 -8.28
C VAL A 109 3.76 -1.29 -7.60
N VAL A 110 4.16 -0.66 -6.51
CA VAL A 110 5.34 -1.04 -5.74
C VAL A 110 4.95 -1.88 -4.54
N VAL A 111 5.66 -3.00 -4.35
CA VAL A 111 5.51 -3.86 -3.17
C VAL A 111 6.83 -3.86 -2.40
N SER A 112 6.77 -3.41 -1.15
CA SER A 112 7.91 -3.44 -0.23
C SER A 112 8.34 -4.89 0.04
N ILE A 113 9.64 -5.17 -0.13
CA ILE A 113 10.26 -6.45 0.19
C ILE A 113 11.52 -6.24 1.04
N PRO A 114 11.79 -7.10 2.04
CA PRO A 114 13.04 -7.06 2.79
C PRO A 114 14.26 -7.19 1.88
N GLN A 115 15.28 -6.37 2.12
CA GLN A 115 16.57 -6.46 1.43
C GLN A 115 17.71 -6.21 2.41
N ARG A 116 18.79 -7.01 2.29
CA ARG A 116 20.07 -6.82 2.98
C ARG A 116 19.93 -6.56 4.49
N GLY A 117 19.02 -7.28 5.16
CA GLY A 117 18.79 -7.16 6.61
C GLY A 117 17.85 -6.02 7.03
N LYS A 118 17.30 -5.24 6.08
CA LYS A 118 16.23 -4.26 6.31
C LYS A 118 14.87 -4.93 6.05
N GLY A 119 13.85 -4.55 6.82
CA GLY A 119 12.49 -5.13 6.71
C GLY A 119 11.65 -4.68 5.52
N GLY A 120 12.25 -3.95 4.57
CA GLY A 120 11.61 -3.49 3.33
C GLY A 120 11.03 -2.08 3.39
N VAL A 121 10.82 -1.53 4.59
CA VAL A 121 10.46 -0.12 4.81
C VAL A 121 11.47 0.51 5.76
N VAL A 122 11.91 1.71 5.41
CA VAL A 122 12.95 2.48 6.12
C VAL A 122 12.33 3.78 6.61
N HIS A 123 12.55 4.13 7.89
CA HIS A 123 11.98 5.34 8.48
C HIS A 123 12.98 6.50 8.46
N TYR A 124 12.81 7.43 7.53
CA TYR A 124 13.72 8.57 7.36
C TYR A 124 13.76 9.56 8.50
N GLU A 125 12.65 9.74 9.21
CA GLU A 125 12.53 10.68 10.32
C GLU A 125 13.47 10.33 11.48
N PHE A 126 13.92 9.07 11.58
CA PHE A 126 14.85 8.59 12.58
C PHE A 126 16.28 8.43 12.04
N GLY A 127 16.58 9.02 10.89
CA GLY A 127 17.92 9.05 10.31
C GLY A 127 18.82 10.13 10.93
N ALA A 128 20.13 9.89 10.90
CA ALA A 128 21.16 10.86 11.25
C ALA A 128 21.98 11.21 10.01
N TRP A 129 22.09 12.50 9.69
CA TRP A 129 22.97 12.97 8.63
C TRP A 129 24.44 12.74 9.05
N GLU A 130 25.16 11.92 8.29
CA GLU A 130 26.59 11.67 8.51
C GLU A 130 27.45 12.65 7.72
N THR A 131 26.97 13.08 6.55
CA THR A 131 27.56 14.14 5.73
C THR A 131 26.45 14.98 5.08
N GLU A 132 26.81 16.07 4.41
CA GLU A 132 25.86 16.96 3.72
C GLU A 132 24.93 16.22 2.72
N ASN A 133 25.40 15.09 2.17
CA ASN A 133 24.66 14.32 1.16
C ASN A 133 24.40 12.86 1.58
N ARG A 134 24.67 12.47 2.84
CA ARG A 134 24.52 11.07 3.29
C ARG A 134 23.69 10.98 4.57
N LEU A 135 22.50 10.40 4.44
CA LEU A 135 21.64 10.08 5.57
C LEU A 135 21.84 8.61 5.98
N SER A 136 22.15 8.40 7.26
CA SER A 136 22.24 7.08 7.87
C SER A 136 20.93 6.77 8.57
N VAL A 137 20.28 5.66 8.23
CA VAL A 137 19.00 5.27 8.83
C VAL A 137 19.19 4.01 9.66
N SER A 138 18.92 4.14 10.96
CA SER A 138 19.12 3.07 11.95
C SER A 138 17.89 2.19 12.12
N GLU A 139 16.70 2.67 11.75
CA GLU A 139 15.43 2.00 12.01
C GLU A 139 14.75 1.51 10.72
N HIS A 140 14.29 0.26 10.77
CA HIS A 140 13.53 -0.39 9.71
C HIS A 140 12.36 -1.17 10.34
N THR A 141 11.32 -1.41 9.56
CA THR A 141 10.18 -2.21 10.03
C THR A 141 10.56 -3.66 10.27
N LEU A 142 9.74 -4.39 11.03
CA LEU A 142 9.82 -5.85 11.04
C LEU A 142 9.62 -6.41 9.64
N HIS A 143 10.22 -7.57 9.39
CA HIS A 143 10.11 -8.23 8.09
C HIS A 143 8.71 -8.85 7.95
N PRO A 144 8.09 -8.81 6.75
CA PRO A 144 6.85 -9.54 6.49
C PRO A 144 7.00 -11.04 6.78
N SER A 145 5.90 -11.70 7.15
CA SER A 145 5.90 -13.15 7.35
C SER A 145 6.26 -13.91 6.07
N ASP A 146 6.85 -15.11 6.22
CA ASP A 146 7.19 -16.00 5.09
C ASP A 146 6.03 -16.28 4.14
N ALA A 147 4.79 -16.33 4.67
CA ALA A 147 3.58 -16.49 3.87
C ALA A 147 3.39 -15.34 2.86
N LEU A 148 3.62 -14.09 3.28
CA LEU A 148 3.52 -12.91 2.42
C LEU A 148 4.69 -12.86 1.44
N LEU A 149 5.90 -13.20 1.86
CA LEU A 149 7.06 -13.27 0.97
C LEU A 149 6.87 -14.33 -0.12
N THR A 150 6.32 -15.49 0.24
CA THR A 150 5.95 -16.55 -0.69
C THR A 150 4.88 -16.07 -1.67
N ALA A 151 3.86 -15.35 -1.18
CA ALA A 151 2.84 -14.76 -2.04
C ALA A 151 3.42 -13.76 -3.06
N VAL A 152 4.32 -12.87 -2.63
CA VAL A 152 5.01 -11.94 -3.52
C VAL A 152 5.85 -12.67 -4.58
N ASN A 153 6.55 -13.73 -4.20
CA ASN A 153 7.33 -14.53 -5.14
C ASN A 153 6.45 -15.26 -6.16
N ASN A 154 5.27 -15.74 -5.77
CA ASN A 154 4.30 -16.31 -6.71
C ASN A 154 3.79 -15.24 -7.69
N VAL A 155 3.44 -14.05 -7.20
CA VAL A 155 3.00 -12.93 -8.07
C VAL A 155 4.10 -12.56 -9.08
N ARG A 156 5.37 -12.55 -8.65
CA ARG A 156 6.51 -12.33 -9.55
C ARG A 156 6.61 -13.43 -10.62
N SER A 157 6.53 -14.70 -10.22
CA SER A 157 6.60 -15.82 -11.18
C SER A 157 5.45 -15.79 -12.18
N ASP A 158 4.24 -15.45 -11.72
CA ASP A 158 3.08 -15.31 -12.61
C ASP A 158 3.29 -14.15 -13.59
N HIS A 159 3.89 -13.04 -13.15
CA HIS A 159 4.21 -11.90 -14.00
C HIS A 159 5.29 -12.22 -15.05
N ASP A 160 6.29 -13.04 -14.70
CA ASP A 160 7.31 -13.48 -15.66
C ASP A 160 6.75 -14.45 -16.71
N MET A 161 5.71 -15.21 -16.35
CA MET A 161 5.07 -16.20 -17.24
C MET A 161 3.97 -15.60 -18.13
N LEU A 162 3.23 -14.61 -17.64
CA LEU A 162 2.06 -14.04 -18.32
C LEU A 162 2.43 -12.73 -19.02
N GLU A 163 1.96 -12.54 -20.24
CA GLU A 163 2.07 -11.24 -20.90
C GLU A 163 1.12 -10.22 -20.25
N GLY A 164 1.65 -9.45 -19.29
CA GLY A 164 1.00 -8.31 -18.68
C GLY A 164 0.30 -8.60 -17.35
N SER A 165 -0.41 -7.59 -16.84
CA SER A 165 -1.09 -7.64 -15.54
C SER A 165 -2.61 -7.50 -15.70
N ARG A 166 -3.35 -7.97 -14.70
CA ARG A 166 -4.81 -7.76 -14.60
C ARG A 166 -5.19 -6.36 -14.10
N ILE A 167 -4.22 -5.46 -13.90
CA ILE A 167 -4.45 -4.12 -13.34
C ILE A 167 -5.46 -3.35 -14.20
N SER A 168 -5.29 -3.33 -15.53
CA SER A 168 -6.21 -2.63 -16.43
C SER A 168 -7.65 -3.16 -16.37
N GLN A 169 -7.82 -4.46 -16.12
CA GLN A 169 -9.14 -5.05 -15.88
C GLN A 169 -9.72 -4.56 -14.54
N TYR A 170 -8.96 -4.62 -13.45
CA TYR A 170 -9.41 -4.18 -12.13
C TYR A 170 -9.75 -2.69 -12.10
N LEU A 171 -8.96 -1.83 -12.76
CA LEU A 171 -9.25 -0.41 -12.90
C LEU A 171 -10.56 -0.17 -13.66
N ARG A 172 -10.84 -0.94 -14.71
CA ARG A 172 -12.10 -0.86 -15.45
C ARG A 172 -13.29 -1.25 -14.57
N GLU A 173 -13.17 -2.34 -13.82
CA GLU A 173 -14.22 -2.81 -12.91
C GLU A 173 -14.48 -1.81 -11.77
N LEU A 174 -13.41 -1.27 -11.18
CA LEU A 174 -13.46 -0.18 -10.19
C LEU A 174 -14.27 1.00 -10.74
N ARG A 175 -13.88 1.54 -11.90
CA ARG A 175 -14.53 2.70 -12.52
C ARG A 175 -16.02 2.45 -12.82
N GLY A 176 -16.39 1.20 -13.11
CA GLY A 176 -17.78 0.78 -13.30
C GLY A 176 -18.63 0.78 -12.02
N ARG A 177 -18.00 0.64 -10.84
CA ARG A 177 -18.66 0.64 -9.52
C ARG A 177 -18.75 2.03 -8.90
N LEU A 178 -17.91 2.97 -9.34
CA LEU A 178 -17.91 4.34 -8.83
C LEU A 178 -19.11 5.14 -9.35
N ASN A 179 -19.66 6.00 -8.50
CA ASN A 179 -20.70 6.93 -8.93
C ASN A 179 -20.15 7.96 -9.93
N ALA A 180 -21.02 8.49 -10.79
CA ALA A 180 -20.65 9.41 -11.87
C ALA A 180 -19.96 10.70 -11.38
N ARG A 181 -20.23 11.12 -10.13
CA ARG A 181 -19.62 12.33 -9.55
C ARG A 181 -18.14 12.10 -9.17
N VAL A 182 -17.79 10.90 -8.75
CA VAL A 182 -16.46 10.56 -8.23
C VAL A 182 -15.59 9.92 -9.29
N ARG A 183 -16.17 9.18 -10.25
CA ARG A 183 -15.45 8.50 -11.33
C ARG A 183 -14.39 9.35 -12.03
N PRO A 184 -14.62 10.63 -12.38
CA PRO A 184 -13.59 11.47 -13.04
C PRO A 184 -12.28 11.61 -12.24
N LYS A 185 -12.29 11.39 -10.93
CA LYS A 185 -11.07 11.42 -10.08
C LYS A 185 -10.21 10.16 -10.17
N PHE A 186 -10.72 9.10 -10.79
CA PHE A 186 -10.07 7.79 -10.92
C PHE A 186 -9.85 7.40 -12.38
N GLU A 187 -10.10 8.34 -13.29
CA GLU A 187 -9.69 8.19 -14.68
C GLU A 187 -8.19 8.41 -14.80
N ASP A 188 -7.61 7.71 -15.76
CA ASP A 188 -6.23 7.96 -16.16
C ASP A 188 -6.21 9.28 -16.95
N PRO A 189 -5.45 10.29 -16.50
CA PRO A 189 -5.35 11.56 -17.22
C PRO A 189 -4.61 11.43 -18.55
N GLY A 190 -3.92 10.32 -18.81
CA GLY A 190 -3.07 10.13 -20.00
C GLY A 190 -1.61 10.53 -19.73
N ASP A 191 -0.71 9.93 -20.51
CA ASP A 191 0.74 10.10 -20.38
C ASP A 191 1.20 11.53 -20.70
N GLU A 192 0.41 12.29 -21.46
CA GLU A 192 0.67 13.70 -21.74
C GLU A 192 0.56 14.62 -20.50
N HIS A 193 -0.08 14.13 -19.43
CA HIS A 193 -0.22 14.83 -18.17
C HIS A 193 0.78 14.35 -17.10
N ASP A 194 1.69 13.44 -17.47
CA ASP A 194 2.72 12.94 -16.56
C ASP A 194 3.83 13.98 -16.35
N HIS A 195 3.92 14.49 -15.13
CA HIS A 195 4.97 15.41 -14.72
C HIS A 195 6.09 14.66 -14.01
N LEU A 196 7.12 14.26 -14.75
CA LEU A 196 8.32 13.63 -14.21
C LEU A 196 9.36 14.71 -13.82
N PHE A 197 9.88 14.61 -12.59
CA PHE A 197 10.96 15.50 -12.12
C PHE A 197 12.31 15.11 -12.74
N ASP A 198 13.15 16.12 -12.99
CA ASP A 198 14.50 15.91 -13.54
C ASP A 198 15.38 15.12 -12.57
N LYS A 199 16.17 14.20 -13.11
CA LYS A 199 17.06 13.28 -12.39
C LYS A 199 18.12 14.04 -11.57
N SER A 200 18.49 15.25 -11.97
CA SER A 200 19.48 16.07 -11.26
C SER A 200 18.96 16.70 -9.97
N ALA A 201 17.66 16.59 -9.66
CA ALA A 201 17.05 17.25 -8.51
C ALA A 201 17.31 16.55 -7.15
N LEU A 202 17.86 15.33 -7.16
CA LEU A 202 18.11 14.55 -5.94
C LEU A 202 19.61 14.28 -5.78
N THR A 203 20.25 15.00 -4.85
CA THR A 203 21.71 14.96 -4.65
C THR A 203 22.17 14.20 -3.40
N TRP A 204 21.27 13.47 -2.73
CA TRP A 204 21.56 12.78 -1.47
C TRP A 204 21.25 11.29 -1.54
N THR A 205 22.02 10.49 -0.80
CA THR A 205 21.89 9.03 -0.72
C THR A 205 21.55 8.56 0.69
N VAL A 206 20.91 7.39 0.77
CA VAL A 206 20.50 6.75 2.03
C VAL A 206 21.34 5.49 2.22
N GLY A 207 22.34 5.54 3.09
CA GLY A 207 23.37 4.50 3.15
C GLY A 207 24.03 4.25 1.78
N ASP A 208 24.18 2.97 1.40
CA ASP A 208 24.77 2.53 0.12
C ASP A 208 23.74 2.28 -1.00
N SER A 209 22.46 2.63 -0.81
CA SER A 209 21.37 2.31 -1.74
C SER A 209 20.56 3.54 -2.14
N VAL A 210 20.21 3.63 -3.42
CA VAL A 210 19.24 4.61 -3.97
C VAL A 210 17.97 3.85 -4.35
N THR A 211 17.36 3.10 -3.43
CA THR A 211 16.23 2.20 -3.75
C THR A 211 15.05 2.41 -2.82
N ASP A 212 14.63 3.64 -2.60
CA ASP A 212 13.70 3.88 -1.52
C ASP A 212 12.56 4.85 -1.87
N PHE A 213 11.41 4.57 -1.29
CA PHE A 213 10.13 5.25 -1.49
C PHE A 213 9.88 6.22 -0.32
N VAL A 214 9.27 7.37 -0.61
CA VAL A 214 8.80 8.30 0.42
C VAL A 214 7.28 8.20 0.47
N THR A 215 6.77 7.62 1.56
CA THR A 215 5.35 7.66 1.94
C THR A 215 5.03 8.96 2.64
#